data_AF-A0A318FRQ9-F1
#
_entry.id   AF-A0A318FRQ9-F1
#
_cell.length_a   1.000
_cell.length_b   1.000
_cell.length_c   1.000
_cell.angle_alpha   90.00
_cell.angle_beta   90.00
_cell.angle_gamma   90.00
#
_symmetry.space_group_name_H-M   'P 1'
#
loop_
_entity.id
_entity.type
_entity.pdbx_description
1 polymer ?
#
loop_
_entity_poly.entity_id
_entity_poly.type
_entity_poly.pdbx_seq_one_letter_code
_entity_poly.pdbx_strand_id
1 'polypeptide(L)'
;MRQKVIRAIQEHARQEYPRECCGAIAQRGRVERYFPCRNIADDPQEHFVLAPEDYAQTEDWGTVTGIVHSHPDATTQPSELDKAQCDAMLLPWHIFSWPEGDLRTIYPRGELPLLERPFVLGHYDCWGLVMSYFRQQHGVELADYRVDYPWWEDDYPDNFYHDCWYECGFREFSGQLQPGDMIIMQVQANKWNHAGILLEGNMLLHHLYGHLSQRVPYGGYWQERTVKALRYNRFG
;
A
#
# COMPACT_ATOMS: atom_id res chain seq x y z
N MET A 1 -13.78 3.41 -22.07
CA MET A 1 -12.79 4.38 -22.54
C MET A 1 -12.96 4.64 -24.03
N ARG A 2 -12.92 5.91 -24.49
CA ARG A 2 -13.08 6.24 -25.93
C ARG A 2 -11.83 5.90 -26.74
N GLN A 3 -11.99 5.51 -28.02
CA GLN A 3 -10.85 5.19 -28.91
C GLN A 3 -9.82 6.32 -29.06
N LYS A 4 -10.25 7.59 -28.92
CA LYS A 4 -9.33 8.74 -28.93
C LYS A 4 -8.41 8.78 -27.71
N VAL A 5 -8.92 8.37 -26.54
CA VAL A 5 -8.17 8.29 -25.28
C VAL A 5 -7.14 7.17 -25.38
N ILE A 6 -7.54 5.97 -25.82
CA ILE A 6 -6.62 4.83 -26.03
C ILE A 6 -5.48 5.19 -26.99
N ARG A 7 -5.77 5.88 -28.10
CA ARG A 7 -4.72 6.34 -29.03
C ARG A 7 -3.76 7.36 -28.42
N ALA A 8 -4.24 8.22 -27.53
CA ALA A 8 -3.39 9.17 -26.83
C ALA A 8 -2.47 8.47 -25.81
N ILE A 9 -2.99 7.45 -25.12
CA ILE A 9 -2.19 6.58 -24.22
C ILE A 9 -1.12 5.84 -25.01
N GLN A 10 -1.48 5.22 -26.13
CA GLN A 10 -0.54 4.50 -27.00
C GLN A 10 0.58 5.40 -27.52
N GLU A 11 0.25 6.61 -27.96
CA GLU A 11 1.25 7.57 -28.43
C GLU A 11 2.17 8.03 -27.29
N HIS A 12 1.65 8.19 -26.07
CA HIS A 12 2.46 8.53 -24.91
C HIS A 12 3.41 7.39 -24.52
N ALA A 13 2.92 6.14 -24.45
CA ALA A 13 3.75 4.96 -24.18
C ALA A 13 4.88 4.81 -25.20
N ARG A 14 4.58 5.05 -26.49
CA ARG A 14 5.59 5.05 -27.56
C ARG A 14 6.66 6.14 -27.38
N GLN A 15 6.29 7.32 -26.88
CA GLN A 15 7.21 8.44 -26.67
C GLN A 15 8.11 8.25 -25.45
N GLU A 16 7.60 7.60 -24.40
CA GLU A 16 8.32 7.39 -23.15
C GLU A 16 9.23 6.15 -23.17
N TYR A 17 8.96 5.18 -24.04
CA TYR A 17 9.76 3.96 -24.19
C TYR A 17 11.28 4.25 -24.26
N PRO A 18 12.13 3.59 -23.45
CA PRO A 18 11.84 2.40 -22.63
C PRO A 18 11.27 2.66 -21.23
N ARG A 19 10.98 3.92 -20.86
CA ARG A 19 10.36 4.25 -19.56
C ARG A 19 8.88 3.90 -19.54
N GLU A 20 8.36 3.59 -18.36
CA GLU A 20 6.92 3.59 -18.12
C GLU A 20 6.37 5.00 -18.31
N CYS A 21 5.38 5.15 -19.18
CA CYS A 21 4.55 6.34 -19.21
C CYS A 21 3.53 6.28 -18.07
N CYS A 22 3.15 7.44 -17.52
CA CYS A 22 2.06 7.53 -16.55
C CYS A 22 1.14 8.72 -16.85
N GLY A 23 -0.08 8.71 -16.34
CA GLY A 23 -1.02 9.81 -16.54
C GLY A 23 -2.37 9.58 -15.90
N ALA A 24 -3.28 10.53 -16.12
CA ALA A 24 -4.60 10.51 -15.54
C ALA A 24 -5.68 10.70 -16.61
N ILE A 25 -6.83 10.07 -16.40
CA ILE A 25 -8.05 10.32 -17.17
C ILE A 25 -8.94 11.20 -16.32
N ALA A 26 -9.41 12.30 -16.89
CA ALA A 26 -10.37 13.17 -16.24
C ALA A 26 -11.62 13.38 -17.09
N GLN A 27 -12.71 13.69 -16.38
CA GLN A 27 -14.03 13.94 -16.92
C GLN A 27 -14.48 15.37 -16.59
N ARG A 28 -14.90 16.12 -17.61
CA ARG A 28 -15.61 17.39 -17.47
C ARG A 28 -16.92 17.37 -18.24
N GLY A 29 -18.04 17.27 -17.51
CA GLY A 29 -19.37 17.12 -18.11
C GLY A 29 -19.47 15.82 -18.92
N ARG A 30 -19.60 15.92 -20.25
CA ARG A 30 -19.61 14.76 -21.17
C ARG A 30 -18.27 14.49 -21.85
N VAL A 31 -17.23 15.25 -21.54
CA VAL A 31 -15.91 15.14 -22.18
C VAL A 31 -14.96 14.35 -21.27
N GLU A 32 -14.48 13.22 -21.77
CA GLU A 32 -13.39 12.42 -21.20
C GLU A 32 -12.09 12.78 -21.93
N ARG A 33 -10.99 12.97 -21.20
CA ARG A 33 -9.67 13.26 -21.76
C ARG A 33 -8.56 12.57 -20.96
N TYR A 34 -7.55 12.08 -21.68
CA TYR A 34 -6.28 11.64 -21.11
C TYR A 34 -5.30 12.82 -20.98
N PHE A 35 -4.60 12.86 -19.85
CA PHE A 35 -3.54 13.79 -19.52
C PHE A 35 -2.26 12.98 -19.28
N PRO A 36 -1.27 13.03 -20.20
CA PRO A 36 0.04 12.47 -19.93
C PRO A 36 0.70 13.25 -18.79
N CYS A 37 1.32 12.53 -17.85
CA CYS A 37 2.04 13.08 -16.72
C CYS A 37 3.51 12.63 -16.77
N ARG A 38 4.38 13.40 -16.12
CA ARG A 38 5.78 13.03 -15.94
C ARG A 38 5.89 11.88 -14.94
N ASN A 39 6.66 10.86 -15.31
CA ASN A 39 7.15 9.84 -14.40
C ASN A 39 8.39 10.37 -13.67
N ILE A 40 8.30 10.50 -12.33
CA ILE A 40 9.39 10.98 -11.46
C ILE A 40 9.96 9.88 -10.55
N ALA A 41 9.70 8.60 -10.84
CA ALA A 41 10.32 7.50 -10.13
C ALA A 41 11.84 7.49 -10.32
N ASP A 42 12.56 6.99 -9.30
CA ASP A 42 14.02 6.83 -9.37
C ASP A 42 14.44 5.81 -10.44
N ASP A 43 13.64 4.76 -10.63
CA ASP A 43 13.77 3.81 -11.74
C ASP A 43 12.52 3.84 -12.63
N PRO A 44 12.46 4.79 -13.59
CA PRO A 44 11.27 5.01 -14.41
C PRO A 44 11.06 3.94 -15.49
N GLN A 45 11.93 2.93 -15.61
CA GLN A 45 11.73 1.81 -16.54
C GLN A 45 10.86 0.70 -15.93
N GLU A 46 10.92 0.52 -14.61
CA GLU A 46 10.21 -0.54 -13.89
C GLU A 46 9.08 -0.01 -13.00
N HIS A 47 9.09 1.28 -12.70
CA HIS A 47 8.15 1.92 -11.78
C HIS A 47 7.68 3.28 -12.29
N PHE A 48 6.57 3.77 -11.73
CA PHE A 48 6.18 5.15 -11.90
C PHE A 48 5.77 5.84 -10.60
N VAL A 49 6.11 7.12 -10.55
CA VAL A 49 5.55 8.08 -9.58
C VAL A 49 4.99 9.23 -10.41
N LEU A 50 3.70 9.49 -10.28
CA LEU A 50 3.03 10.53 -11.05
C LEU A 50 3.39 11.90 -10.44
N ALA A 51 3.98 12.79 -11.24
CA ALA A 51 4.37 14.12 -10.76
C ALA A 51 3.19 14.88 -10.15
N PRO A 52 3.26 15.33 -8.87
CA PRO A 52 2.14 15.97 -8.18
C PRO A 52 1.59 17.19 -8.92
N GLU A 53 2.45 17.98 -9.59
CA GLU A 53 1.99 19.16 -10.33
C GLU A 53 1.17 18.78 -11.57
N ASP A 54 1.46 17.64 -12.20
CA ASP A 54 0.73 17.18 -13.39
C ASP A 54 -0.62 16.55 -12.99
N TYR A 55 -0.67 15.90 -11.83
CA TYR A 55 -1.92 15.46 -11.21
C TYR A 55 -2.84 16.66 -10.91
N ALA A 56 -2.30 17.66 -10.20
CA ALA A 56 -3.04 18.86 -9.82
C ALA A 56 -3.59 19.60 -11.06
N GLN A 57 -2.80 19.71 -12.13
CA GLN A 57 -3.27 20.28 -13.40
C GLN A 57 -4.43 19.49 -14.03
N THR A 58 -4.43 18.16 -13.85
CA THR A 58 -5.52 17.30 -14.32
C THR A 58 -6.78 17.56 -13.50
N GLU A 59 -6.66 17.66 -12.17
CA GLU A 59 -7.77 17.98 -11.26
C GLU A 59 -8.37 19.37 -11.52
N ASP A 60 -7.52 20.37 -11.79
CA ASP A 60 -7.94 21.72 -12.18
C ASP A 60 -8.79 21.71 -13.46
N TRP A 61 -8.54 20.75 -14.36
CA TRP A 61 -9.33 20.61 -15.58
C TRP A 61 -10.67 19.92 -15.37
N GLY A 62 -10.74 18.89 -14.52
CA GLY A 62 -11.96 18.12 -14.26
C GLY A 62 -11.74 16.99 -13.26
N THR A 63 -12.81 16.22 -12.97
CA THR A 63 -12.74 15.12 -12.01
C THR A 63 -11.87 14.00 -12.55
N VAL A 64 -10.80 13.63 -11.85
CA VAL A 64 -9.99 12.45 -12.19
C VAL A 64 -10.83 11.19 -11.98
N THR A 65 -10.90 10.36 -13.00
CA THR A 65 -11.71 9.13 -13.04
C THR A 65 -10.89 7.86 -13.25
N GLY A 66 -9.57 7.98 -13.43
CA GLY A 66 -8.69 6.83 -13.54
C GLY A 66 -7.23 7.21 -13.72
N ILE A 67 -6.35 6.30 -13.36
CA ILE A 67 -4.91 6.40 -13.55
C ILE A 67 -4.52 5.51 -14.73
N VAL A 68 -3.49 5.91 -15.47
CA VAL A 68 -2.95 5.14 -16.58
C VAL A 68 -1.45 5.00 -16.38
N HIS A 69 -0.92 3.81 -16.60
CA HIS A 69 0.51 3.60 -16.83
C HIS A 69 0.76 2.55 -17.90
N SER A 70 2.01 2.44 -18.34
CA SER A 70 2.40 1.41 -19.31
C SER A 70 3.45 0.46 -18.75
N HIS A 71 3.36 -0.81 -19.15
CA HIS A 71 4.44 -1.78 -18.97
C HIS A 71 5.25 -1.90 -20.27
N PRO A 72 6.52 -1.45 -20.30
CA PRO A 72 7.44 -1.67 -21.42
C PRO A 72 7.84 -3.14 -21.52
N ASP A 73 7.80 -3.71 -22.73
CA ASP A 73 8.23 -5.06 -23.05
C ASP A 73 7.59 -6.18 -22.19
N ALA A 74 6.43 -5.89 -21.58
CA ALA A 74 5.71 -6.81 -20.72
C ALA A 74 4.18 -6.69 -20.88
N THR A 75 3.49 -7.76 -20.50
CA THR A 75 2.01 -7.84 -20.59
C THR A 75 1.32 -6.86 -19.63
N THR A 76 0.03 -6.64 -19.83
CA THR A 76 -0.83 -5.85 -18.92
C THR A 76 -1.13 -6.54 -17.58
N GLN A 77 -0.34 -7.52 -17.15
CA GLN A 77 -0.55 -8.21 -15.88
C GLN A 77 -0.14 -7.32 -14.72
N PRO A 78 -1.06 -6.91 -13.82
CA PRO A 78 -0.70 -6.06 -12.69
C PRO A 78 0.23 -6.79 -11.72
N SER A 79 1.26 -6.08 -11.29
CA SER A 79 2.06 -6.39 -10.10
C SER A 79 1.23 -6.24 -8.83
N GLU A 80 1.79 -6.63 -7.68
CA GLU A 80 1.14 -6.37 -6.39
C GLU A 80 1.17 -4.89 -6.01
N LEU A 81 2.19 -4.15 -6.46
CA LEU A 81 2.27 -2.70 -6.26
C LEU A 81 1.16 -1.98 -7.06
N ASP A 82 0.89 -2.38 -8.31
CA ASP A 82 -0.20 -1.81 -9.11
C ASP A 82 -1.56 -1.98 -8.41
N LYS A 83 -1.80 -3.18 -7.87
CA LYS A 83 -3.05 -3.48 -7.14
C LYS A 83 -3.11 -2.67 -5.84
N ALA A 84 -1.97 -2.50 -5.16
CA ALA A 84 -1.86 -1.72 -3.93
C ALA A 84 -2.16 -0.24 -4.14
N GLN A 85 -1.59 0.35 -5.17
CA GLN A 85 -1.79 1.75 -5.50
C GLN A 85 -3.20 2.00 -6.07
N CYS A 86 -3.75 1.06 -6.85
CA CYS A 86 -5.16 1.09 -7.27
C CYS A 86 -6.12 1.13 -6.07
N ASP A 87 -5.92 0.25 -5.10
CA ASP A 87 -6.73 0.22 -3.88
C ASP A 87 -6.55 1.50 -3.04
N ALA A 88 -5.34 2.05 -2.97
CA ALA A 88 -5.05 3.26 -2.20
C ALA A 88 -5.65 4.53 -2.82
N MET A 89 -5.60 4.67 -4.15
CA MET A 89 -6.14 5.84 -4.85
C MET A 89 -7.66 5.79 -5.05
N LEU A 90 -8.29 4.63 -4.81
CA LEU A 90 -9.74 4.43 -4.97
C LEU A 90 -10.25 4.82 -6.38
N LEU A 91 -9.41 4.64 -7.38
CA LEU A 91 -9.69 4.94 -8.78
C LEU A 91 -9.41 3.71 -9.64
N PRO A 92 -10.12 3.51 -10.77
CA PRO A 92 -9.72 2.53 -11.78
C PRO A 92 -8.30 2.81 -12.29
N TRP A 93 -7.53 1.75 -12.49
CA TRP A 93 -6.18 1.81 -13.06
C TRP A 93 -6.15 1.11 -14.41
N HIS A 94 -5.56 1.77 -15.39
CA HIS A 94 -5.47 1.31 -16.78
C HIS A 94 -4.01 1.03 -17.14
N ILE A 95 -3.70 -0.25 -17.36
CA ILE A 95 -2.35 -0.74 -17.65
C ILE A 95 -2.25 -1.02 -19.14
N PHE A 96 -1.33 -0.33 -19.81
CA PHE A 96 -1.11 -0.47 -21.25
C PHE A 96 0.19 -1.22 -21.54
N SER A 97 0.16 -2.30 -22.30
CA SER A 97 1.40 -2.97 -22.71
C SER A 97 1.98 -2.32 -23.96
N TRP A 98 3.30 -2.14 -24.00
CA TRP A 98 4.01 -1.62 -25.16
C TRP A 98 5.19 -2.53 -25.51
N PRO A 99 5.38 -2.95 -26.77
CA PRO A 99 4.69 -2.51 -27.99
C PRO A 99 3.43 -3.29 -28.37
N GLU A 100 3.01 -4.29 -27.61
CA GLU A 100 1.88 -5.17 -27.96
C GLU A 100 0.55 -4.42 -28.12
N GLY A 101 0.32 -3.40 -27.29
CA GLY A 101 -0.81 -2.48 -27.42
C GLY A 101 -2.10 -2.96 -26.75
N ASP A 102 -2.02 -3.89 -25.79
CA ASP A 102 -3.16 -4.31 -25.00
C ASP A 102 -3.43 -3.32 -23.86
N LEU A 103 -4.69 -3.21 -23.45
CA LEU A 103 -5.10 -2.40 -22.30
C LEU A 103 -5.89 -3.25 -21.31
N ARG A 104 -5.43 -3.31 -20.06
CA ARG A 104 -6.19 -3.87 -18.95
C ARG A 104 -6.68 -2.78 -18.03
N THR A 105 -7.86 -2.96 -17.48
CA THR A 105 -8.35 -2.14 -16.37
C THR A 105 -8.48 -3.00 -15.12
N ILE A 106 -7.92 -2.52 -14.01
CA ILE A 106 -8.18 -3.04 -12.68
C ILE A 106 -8.97 -2.01 -11.88
N TYR A 107 -9.71 -2.49 -10.89
CA TYR A 107 -10.57 -1.66 -10.05
C TYR A 107 -10.15 -1.84 -8.58
N PRO A 108 -10.34 -0.81 -7.73
CA PRO A 108 -10.06 -0.92 -6.32
C PRO A 108 -10.92 -2.04 -5.72
N ARG A 109 -10.28 -2.92 -4.95
CA ARG A 109 -10.87 -4.12 -4.35
C ARG A 109 -11.60 -3.81 -3.05
N GLY A 110 -11.35 -2.65 -2.46
CA GLY A 110 -11.91 -2.26 -1.16
C GLY A 110 -11.21 -2.97 0.00
N GLU A 111 -11.99 -3.45 0.96
CA GLU A 111 -11.45 -4.13 2.14
C GLU A 111 -10.90 -5.52 1.79
N LEU A 112 -9.62 -5.76 2.09
CA LEU A 112 -8.96 -7.05 1.83
C LEU A 112 -9.11 -8.03 3.01
N PRO A 113 -9.11 -9.35 2.78
CA PRO A 113 -9.06 -10.34 3.86
C PRO A 113 -7.77 -10.22 4.67
N LEU A 114 -7.78 -10.41 6.00
CA LEU A 114 -6.59 -10.27 6.85
C LEU A 114 -5.49 -11.34 6.61
N LEU A 115 -5.82 -12.42 5.91
CA LEU A 115 -4.90 -13.52 5.62
C LEU A 115 -4.56 -13.56 4.14
N GLU A 116 -3.40 -14.14 3.85
CA GLU A 116 -2.92 -14.39 2.49
C GLU A 116 -2.74 -13.10 1.68
N ARG A 117 -2.50 -11.97 2.36
CA ARG A 117 -2.18 -10.70 1.69
C ARG A 117 -0.75 -10.73 1.18
N PRO A 118 -0.50 -10.33 -0.08
CA PRO A 118 0.85 -10.07 -0.56
C PRO A 118 1.44 -8.87 0.17
N PHE A 119 2.73 -8.94 0.51
CA PHE A 119 3.43 -7.84 1.18
C PHE A 119 3.75 -6.74 0.17
N VAL A 120 3.30 -5.52 0.44
CA VAL A 120 3.68 -4.31 -0.30
C VAL A 120 3.98 -3.24 0.74
N LEU A 121 5.25 -2.83 0.84
CA LEU A 121 5.66 -1.79 1.80
C LEU A 121 4.89 -0.49 1.54
N GLY A 122 4.46 0.20 2.60
CA GLY A 122 3.65 1.41 2.44
C GLY A 122 2.15 1.14 2.29
N HIS A 123 1.75 -0.09 1.96
CA HIS A 123 0.37 -0.44 1.61
C HIS A 123 -0.16 -1.67 2.33
N TYR A 124 0.41 -2.84 2.09
CA TYR A 124 0.01 -4.11 2.69
C TYR A 124 1.13 -4.64 3.54
N ASP A 125 1.69 -3.80 4.40
CA ASP A 125 2.72 -4.19 5.36
C ASP A 125 2.12 -4.57 6.72
N CYS A 126 2.98 -4.81 7.70
CA CYS A 126 2.57 -5.15 9.05
C CYS A 126 1.67 -4.07 9.70
N TRP A 127 1.92 -2.77 9.46
CA TRP A 127 1.04 -1.73 9.97
C TRP A 127 -0.29 -1.70 9.21
N GLY A 128 -0.28 -1.83 7.89
CA GLY A 128 -1.49 -1.95 7.08
C GLY A 128 -2.39 -3.10 7.53
N LEU A 129 -1.80 -4.22 7.95
CA LEU A 129 -2.55 -5.34 8.54
C LEU A 129 -3.15 -4.99 9.90
N VAL A 130 -2.39 -4.34 10.79
CA VAL A 130 -2.90 -3.87 12.09
C VAL A 130 -4.06 -2.90 11.91
N MET A 131 -3.92 -1.89 11.05
CA MET A 131 -4.99 -0.94 10.75
C MET A 131 -6.24 -1.64 10.20
N SER A 132 -6.08 -2.56 9.25
CA SER A 132 -7.20 -3.37 8.75
C SER A 132 -7.85 -4.20 9.86
N TYR A 133 -7.09 -4.79 10.77
CA TYR A 133 -7.67 -5.56 11.88
C TYR A 133 -8.58 -4.68 12.73
N PHE A 134 -8.09 -3.51 13.18
CA PHE A 134 -8.86 -2.61 14.02
C PHE A 134 -10.08 -2.01 13.30
N ARG A 135 -9.94 -1.66 12.02
CA ARG A 135 -11.06 -1.20 11.21
C ARG A 135 -12.12 -2.29 11.03
N GLN A 136 -11.72 -3.50 10.63
CA GLN A 136 -12.66 -4.59 10.32
C GLN A 136 -13.33 -5.18 11.56
N GLN A 137 -12.58 -5.36 12.66
CA GLN A 137 -13.07 -6.05 13.85
C GLN A 137 -13.68 -5.09 14.88
N HIS A 138 -13.28 -3.82 14.86
CA HIS A 138 -13.64 -2.86 15.91
C HIS A 138 -14.19 -1.53 15.40
N GLY A 139 -14.20 -1.29 14.08
CA GLY A 139 -14.63 -0.01 13.50
C GLY A 139 -13.73 1.16 13.92
N VAL A 140 -12.46 0.87 14.23
CA VAL A 140 -11.47 1.85 14.70
C VAL A 140 -10.52 2.18 13.55
N GLU A 141 -10.47 3.46 13.19
CA GLU A 141 -9.44 3.99 12.28
C GLU A 141 -8.21 4.38 13.10
N LEU A 142 -7.07 3.77 12.78
CA LEU A 142 -5.78 4.10 13.38
C LEU A 142 -5.05 5.15 12.52
N ALA A 143 -4.14 5.89 13.12
CA ALA A 143 -3.27 6.80 12.38
C ALA A 143 -2.37 6.00 11.42
N ASP A 144 -2.27 6.45 10.18
CA ASP A 144 -1.42 5.84 9.17
C ASP A 144 -0.04 6.49 9.17
N TYR A 145 0.98 5.70 9.48
CA TYR A 145 2.38 6.10 9.45
C TYR A 145 3.19 5.21 8.50
N ARG A 146 2.52 4.45 7.63
CA ARG A 146 3.21 3.67 6.61
C ARG A 146 4.01 4.61 5.72
N VAL A 147 5.19 4.14 5.35
CA VAL A 147 6.05 4.74 4.35
C VAL A 147 6.51 3.65 3.39
N ASP A 148 6.88 4.03 2.18
CA ASP A 148 7.25 3.15 1.07
C ASP A 148 8.76 2.86 0.98
N TYR A 149 9.56 3.35 1.93
CA TYR A 149 10.99 3.09 2.04
C TYR A 149 11.32 2.22 3.27
N PRO A 150 12.45 1.47 3.25
CA PRO A 150 12.82 0.55 4.33
C PRO A 150 13.38 1.29 5.55
N TRP A 151 12.53 2.08 6.20
CA TRP A 151 12.83 2.94 7.36
C TRP A 151 13.49 2.23 8.55
N TRP A 152 13.45 0.90 8.60
CA TRP A 152 14.11 0.08 9.62
C TRP A 152 15.62 -0.09 9.36
N GLU A 153 16.15 0.34 8.21
CA GLU A 153 17.58 0.34 7.92
C GLU A 153 18.31 1.47 8.67
N ASP A 154 19.61 1.29 8.87
CA ASP A 154 20.46 2.16 9.71
C ASP A 154 20.56 3.60 9.17
N ASP A 155 20.43 3.77 7.86
CA ASP A 155 20.56 5.06 7.18
C ASP A 155 19.35 5.98 7.39
N TYR A 156 18.24 5.45 7.89
CA TYR A 156 17.03 6.23 8.20
C TYR A 156 16.99 6.59 9.69
N PRO A 157 16.49 7.77 10.08
CA PRO A 157 16.35 8.14 11.49
C PRO A 157 15.10 7.55 12.16
N ASP A 158 14.14 7.06 11.38
CA ASP A 158 12.78 6.72 11.84
C ASP A 158 12.73 5.46 12.73
N ASN A 159 11.79 5.44 13.68
CA ASN A 159 11.48 4.27 14.53
C ASN A 159 9.98 4.22 14.90
N PHE A 160 9.11 4.11 13.89
CA PHE A 160 7.67 4.32 14.06
C PHE A 160 7.00 3.46 15.13
N TYR A 161 7.36 2.19 15.28
CA TYR A 161 6.77 1.35 16.32
C TYR A 161 7.23 1.70 17.73
N HIS A 162 8.38 2.39 17.89
CA HIS A 162 8.80 2.92 19.18
C HIS A 162 8.07 4.23 19.51
N ASP A 163 7.89 5.10 18.51
CA ASP A 163 7.48 6.49 18.73
C ASP A 163 5.96 6.72 18.62
N CYS A 164 5.25 6.00 17.76
CA CYS A 164 3.89 6.38 17.33
C CYS A 164 2.74 5.63 18.04
N TRP A 165 3.02 4.51 18.72
CA TRP A 165 1.96 3.64 19.26
C TRP A 165 1.03 4.35 20.26
N TYR A 166 1.56 5.27 21.06
CA TYR A 166 0.78 5.96 22.08
C TYR A 166 -0.27 6.89 21.45
N GLU A 167 0.10 7.63 20.41
CA GLU A 167 -0.79 8.53 19.67
C GLU A 167 -1.86 7.73 18.91
N CYS A 168 -1.54 6.51 18.50
CA CYS A 168 -2.49 5.56 17.90
C CYS A 168 -3.50 4.98 18.93
N GLY A 169 -3.54 5.46 20.17
CA GLY A 169 -4.51 5.04 21.18
C GLY A 169 -4.12 3.78 21.94
N PHE A 170 -2.92 3.25 21.75
CA PHE A 170 -2.44 2.09 22.51
C PHE A 170 -1.85 2.50 23.86
N ARG A 171 -2.03 1.65 24.87
CA ARG A 171 -1.54 1.85 26.23
C ARG A 171 -0.91 0.56 26.75
N GLU A 172 0.06 0.75 27.64
CA GLU A 172 0.56 -0.35 28.46
C GLU A 172 -0.54 -0.81 29.42
N PHE A 173 -0.50 -2.08 29.79
CA PHE A 173 -1.46 -2.69 30.71
C PHE A 173 -0.75 -3.68 31.64
N SER A 174 -1.42 -4.04 32.74
CA SER A 174 -0.97 -5.09 33.66
C SER A 174 -1.87 -6.33 33.53
N GLY A 175 -1.28 -7.52 33.62
CA GLY A 175 -2.02 -8.78 33.62
C GLY A 175 -1.71 -9.64 32.41
N GLN A 176 -2.63 -10.53 32.06
CA GLN A 176 -2.46 -11.47 30.94
C GLN A 176 -2.76 -10.79 29.61
N LEU A 177 -2.03 -11.24 28.58
CA LEU A 177 -2.33 -10.92 27.19
C LEU A 177 -3.73 -11.41 26.82
N GLN A 178 -4.41 -10.65 25.98
CA GLN A 178 -5.75 -10.93 25.48
C GLN A 178 -5.81 -10.78 23.96
N PRO A 179 -6.74 -11.47 23.30
CA PRO A 179 -7.04 -11.20 21.89
C PRO A 179 -7.31 -9.71 21.65
N GLY A 180 -6.73 -9.16 20.60
CA GLY A 180 -6.77 -7.73 20.27
C GLY A 180 -5.55 -6.95 20.78
N ASP A 181 -4.72 -7.53 21.65
CA ASP A 181 -3.46 -6.89 22.05
C ASP A 181 -2.49 -6.83 20.87
N MET A 182 -1.85 -5.67 20.69
CA MET A 182 -0.81 -5.47 19.71
C MET A 182 0.54 -5.88 20.29
N ILE A 183 1.26 -6.71 19.55
CA ILE A 183 2.60 -7.18 19.87
C ILE A 183 3.59 -6.46 18.95
N ILE A 184 4.43 -5.61 19.52
CA ILE A 184 5.54 -4.96 18.83
C ILE A 184 6.78 -5.81 19.00
N MET A 185 7.50 -6.01 17.89
CA MET A 185 8.66 -6.89 17.79
C MET A 185 9.84 -6.21 17.09
N GLN A 186 11.02 -6.78 17.34
CA GLN A 186 12.26 -6.43 16.67
C GLN A 186 12.78 -7.65 15.87
N VAL A 187 12.63 -7.59 14.55
CA VAL A 187 12.89 -8.70 13.62
C VAL A 187 13.99 -8.31 12.65
N GLN A 188 15.17 -8.92 12.82
CA GLN A 188 16.34 -8.75 11.93
C GLN A 188 16.76 -7.29 11.65
N ALA A 189 16.38 -6.35 12.51
CA ALA A 189 16.78 -4.94 12.46
C ALA A 189 17.16 -4.45 13.87
N ASN A 190 17.86 -3.31 13.97
CA ASN A 190 18.16 -2.65 15.25
C ASN A 190 17.00 -1.79 15.77
N LYS A 191 15.92 -1.64 15.00
CA LYS A 191 14.71 -0.89 15.32
C LYS A 191 13.52 -1.80 15.61
N TRP A 192 12.50 -1.25 16.28
CA TRP A 192 11.22 -1.93 16.41
C TRP A 192 10.54 -1.82 15.06
N ASN A 193 10.54 -2.91 14.29
CA ASN A 193 10.22 -2.89 12.86
C ASN A 193 9.07 -3.80 12.46
N HIS A 194 8.44 -4.47 13.43
CA HIS A 194 7.36 -5.40 13.15
C HIS A 194 6.28 -5.34 14.21
N ALA A 195 5.03 -5.49 13.78
CA ALA A 195 3.89 -5.62 14.68
C ALA A 195 2.94 -6.72 14.21
N GLY A 196 2.20 -7.28 15.17
CA GLY A 196 1.11 -8.20 14.93
C GLY A 196 0.04 -8.07 16.01
N ILE A 197 -1.09 -8.74 15.80
CA ILE A 197 -2.21 -8.76 16.73
C ILE A 197 -2.35 -10.15 17.32
N LEU A 198 -2.41 -10.22 18.63
CA LEU A 198 -2.74 -11.45 19.32
C LEU A 198 -4.21 -11.79 19.09
N LEU A 199 -4.49 -13.04 18.73
CA LEU A 199 -5.82 -13.58 18.52
C LEU A 199 -6.13 -14.65 19.58
N GLU A 200 -7.37 -15.12 19.58
CA GLU A 200 -7.78 -16.30 20.35
C GLU A 200 -6.88 -17.51 20.08
N GLY A 201 -6.75 -18.39 21.08
CA GLY A 201 -5.91 -19.58 20.98
C GLY A 201 -4.40 -19.30 20.98
N ASN A 202 -3.98 -18.12 21.45
CA ASN A 202 -2.56 -17.72 21.50
C ASN A 202 -1.93 -17.71 20.10
N MET A 203 -2.66 -17.19 19.11
CA MET A 203 -2.21 -17.05 17.73
C MET A 203 -1.84 -15.60 17.44
N LEU A 204 -0.74 -15.37 16.73
CA LEU A 204 -0.30 -14.06 16.26
C LEU A 204 -0.71 -13.89 14.79
N LEU A 205 -1.58 -12.92 14.52
CA LEU A 205 -1.83 -12.39 13.18
C LEU A 205 -0.74 -11.38 12.85
N HIS A 206 0.03 -11.62 11.79
CA HIS A 206 1.10 -10.71 11.39
C HIS A 206 1.40 -10.80 9.89
N HIS A 207 2.11 -9.78 9.39
CA HIS A 207 2.57 -9.72 8.01
C HIS A 207 4.07 -9.48 7.97
N LEU A 208 4.85 -10.55 7.82
CA LEU A 208 6.31 -10.44 7.76
C LEU A 208 6.75 -10.01 6.36
N TYR A 209 7.76 -9.13 6.28
CA TYR A 209 8.39 -8.72 5.01
C TYR A 209 8.74 -9.93 4.15
N GLY A 210 8.35 -9.89 2.87
CA GLY A 210 8.59 -10.97 1.91
C GLY A 210 7.66 -12.19 2.03
N HIS A 211 6.66 -12.17 2.92
CA HIS A 211 5.73 -13.27 3.13
C HIS A 211 4.26 -12.83 2.98
N LEU A 212 3.38 -13.81 2.79
CA LEU A 212 1.94 -13.57 2.92
C LEU A 212 1.56 -13.31 4.38
N SER A 213 0.53 -12.50 4.60
CA SER A 213 -0.05 -12.34 5.95
C SER A 213 -0.62 -13.68 6.45
N GLN A 214 -0.39 -14.00 7.71
CA GLN A 214 -0.69 -15.32 8.25
C GLN A 214 -0.97 -15.29 9.76
N ARG A 215 -1.42 -16.45 10.27
CA ARG A 215 -1.55 -16.73 11.71
C ARG A 215 -0.54 -17.78 12.10
N VAL A 216 0.24 -17.50 13.14
CA VAL A 216 1.24 -18.42 13.70
C VAL A 216 1.05 -18.53 15.21
N PRO A 217 1.42 -19.64 15.88
CA PRO A 217 1.42 -19.69 17.33
C PRO A 217 2.31 -18.60 17.93
N TYR A 218 1.81 -17.86 18.91
CA TYR A 218 2.59 -16.85 19.62
C TYR A 218 3.45 -17.51 20.71
N GLY A 219 4.70 -17.80 20.37
CA GLY A 219 5.65 -18.50 21.22
C GLY A 219 7.06 -18.47 20.64
N GLY A 220 8.04 -18.98 21.39
CA GLY A 220 9.43 -19.15 20.95
C GLY A 220 9.96 -17.89 20.28
N TYR A 221 10.34 -18.00 19.00
CA TYR A 221 10.87 -16.91 18.19
C TYR A 221 10.07 -15.59 18.31
N TRP A 222 8.74 -15.62 18.25
CA TRP A 222 7.93 -14.40 18.29
C TRP A 222 7.93 -13.73 19.67
N GLN A 223 7.93 -14.53 20.73
CA GLN A 223 8.03 -14.01 22.11
C GLN A 223 9.44 -13.46 22.38
N GLU A 224 10.48 -14.16 21.92
CA GLU A 224 11.89 -13.73 22.07
C GLU A 224 12.16 -12.39 21.37
N ARG A 225 11.44 -12.09 20.28
CA ARG A 225 11.54 -10.81 19.57
C ARG A 225 10.58 -9.74 20.08
N THR A 226 9.68 -10.06 21.01
CA THR A 226 8.71 -9.10 21.52
C THR A 226 9.40 -8.06 22.40
N VAL A 227 9.22 -6.79 22.04
CA VAL A 227 9.77 -5.64 22.79
C VAL A 227 8.68 -4.94 23.59
N LYS A 228 7.42 -5.01 23.13
CA LYS A 228 6.30 -4.41 23.84
C LYS A 228 4.98 -5.10 23.47
N ALA A 229 4.10 -5.24 24.45
CA ALA A 229 2.71 -5.62 24.24
C ALA A 229 1.81 -4.48 24.71
N LEU A 230 0.79 -4.17 23.93
CA LEU A 230 -0.04 -2.99 24.11
C LEU A 230 -1.51 -3.31 23.92
N ARG A 231 -2.36 -2.62 24.67
CA ARG A 231 -3.82 -2.71 24.55
C ARG A 231 -4.38 -1.39 24.05
N TYR A 232 -5.32 -1.45 23.13
CA TYR A 232 -5.99 -0.24 22.65
C TYR A 232 -6.94 0.32 23.72
N ASN A 233 -6.87 1.63 23.97
CA ASN A 233 -7.44 2.30 25.15
C ASN A 233 -8.97 2.26 25.27
N ARG A 234 -9.70 1.90 24.21
CA ARG A 234 -11.15 1.68 24.26
C ARG A 234 -11.56 0.29 24.74
N PHE A 235 -10.60 -0.60 25.01
CA PHE A 235 -10.85 -1.94 25.55
C PHE A 235 -10.44 -2.08 27.04
N GLY A 236 -10.39 -0.97 27.77
CA GLY A 236 -10.05 -0.91 29.20
C GLY A 236 -11.07 -0.12 30.02
#